data_AF-A0A956H4E8-F1
#
_entry.id   AF-A0A956H4E8-F1
#
_cell.length_a   1.000
_cell.length_b   1.000
_cell.length_c   1.000
_cell.angle_alpha   90.00
_cell.angle_beta   90.00
_cell.angle_gamma   90.00
#
_symmetry.space_group_name_H-M   'P 1'
#
loop_
_entity.id
_entity.type
_entity.pdbx_description
1 polymer ?
#
loop_
_entity_poly.entity_id
_entity_poly.type
_entity_poly.pdbx_seq_one_letter_code
_entity_poly.pdbx_strand_id
1 'polypeptide(L)'
;MPWTIVERRLGKAGGYKARAARQRDWDRKYGADAWAIGYVLDGAFVRQEEALESVYQASYEAHFDAHPQDLAELCATAKVLRNPHAEATTGVDLQVPAIMESLRRRGLSLHGSEVVDIGTWEGRGSHALSVRLSPLTIACSAEEGRTLEQFWQIRKVLAVWED
;
A
#
# COMPACT_ATOMS: atom_id res chain seq x y z
N MET A 1 15.11 -18.42 -12.61
CA MET A 1 14.90 -18.86 -11.21
C MET A 1 13.59 -18.26 -10.77
N PRO A 2 12.52 -19.06 -10.59
CA PRO A 2 11.21 -18.53 -10.28
C PRO A 2 11.00 -18.44 -8.76
N TRP A 3 10.27 -17.41 -8.33
CA TRP A 3 9.70 -17.35 -6.99
C TRP A 3 8.65 -18.46 -6.81
N THR A 4 8.78 -19.26 -5.75
CA THR A 4 7.81 -20.28 -5.36
C THR A 4 6.91 -19.75 -4.24
N ILE A 5 5.59 -19.74 -4.46
CA ILE A 5 4.61 -19.27 -3.46
C ILE A 5 4.42 -20.35 -2.40
N VAL A 6 4.82 -20.04 -1.15
CA VAL A 6 4.75 -20.99 -0.02
C VAL A 6 3.59 -20.71 0.93
N GLU A 7 3.06 -19.49 0.94
CA GLU A 7 1.89 -19.12 1.74
C GLU A 7 1.03 -18.11 1.01
N ARG A 8 -0.29 -18.35 0.97
CA ARG A 8 -1.26 -17.47 0.30
C ARG A 8 -2.17 -16.80 1.32
N ARG A 9 -2.66 -15.59 0.97
CA ARG A 9 -3.60 -14.82 1.79
C ARG A 9 -3.06 -14.58 3.20
N LEU A 10 -1.87 -13.98 3.27
CA LEU A 10 -1.23 -13.64 4.56
C LEU A 10 -2.10 -12.73 5.45
N GLY A 11 -3.14 -12.12 4.88
CA GLY A 11 -4.08 -11.27 5.60
C GLY A 11 -3.38 -10.08 6.26
N LYS A 12 -3.94 -9.60 7.37
CA LYS A 12 -3.34 -8.51 8.14
C LYS A 12 -2.04 -8.98 8.81
N ALA A 13 -1.02 -8.13 8.81
CA ALA A 13 0.30 -8.47 9.37
C ALA A 13 0.29 -8.69 10.90
N GLY A 14 -0.74 -8.20 11.60
CA GLY A 14 -0.77 -8.14 13.06
C GLY A 14 0.13 -7.03 13.61
N GLY A 15 0.24 -6.92 14.93
CA GLY A 15 1.11 -5.92 15.56
C GLY A 15 2.60 -6.25 15.45
N TYR A 16 3.47 -5.30 15.81
CA TYR A 16 4.93 -5.40 15.73
C TYR A 16 5.50 -6.73 16.25
N LYS A 17 5.07 -7.20 17.44
CA LYS A 17 5.56 -8.46 18.03
C LYS A 17 5.27 -9.68 17.16
N ALA A 18 4.07 -9.76 16.58
CA ALA A 18 3.67 -10.87 15.71
C ALA A 18 4.45 -10.83 14.39
N ARG A 19 4.60 -9.64 13.80
CA ARG A 19 5.40 -9.44 12.58
C ARG A 19 6.86 -9.82 12.80
N ALA A 20 7.48 -9.34 13.87
CA ALA A 20 8.88 -9.66 14.19
C ALA A 20 9.09 -11.16 14.47
N ALA A 21 8.10 -11.84 15.07
CA ALA A 21 8.14 -13.29 15.24
C ALA A 21 8.07 -14.01 13.89
N ARG A 22 7.12 -13.65 13.02
CA ARG A 22 7.01 -14.22 11.66
C ARG A 22 8.29 -14.01 10.85
N GLN A 23 8.86 -12.81 10.89
CA GLN A 23 10.11 -12.51 10.20
C GLN A 23 11.24 -13.45 10.66
N ARG A 24 11.47 -13.56 11.98
CA ARG A 24 12.49 -14.49 12.51
C ARG A 24 12.24 -15.94 12.15
N ASP A 25 10.98 -16.35 12.08
CA ASP A 25 10.62 -17.72 11.72
C ASP A 25 10.85 -17.98 10.23
N TRP A 26 10.54 -17.03 9.35
CA TRP A 26 10.83 -17.12 7.92
C TRP A 26 12.33 -17.02 7.63
N ASP A 27 13.06 -16.12 8.28
CA ASP A 27 14.52 -16.02 8.15
C ASP A 27 15.20 -17.34 8.52
N ARG A 28 14.71 -17.99 9.59
CA ARG A 28 15.22 -19.30 10.02
C ARG A 28 14.85 -20.43 9.06
N LYS A 29 13.65 -20.38 8.49
CA LYS A 29 13.10 -21.45 7.66
C LYS A 29 13.62 -21.41 6.22
N TYR A 30 13.78 -20.22 5.66
CA TYR A 30 14.08 -20.02 4.25
C TYR A 30 15.43 -19.32 4.02
N GLY A 31 15.99 -18.63 5.02
CA GLY A 31 17.17 -17.78 4.87
C GLY A 31 16.75 -16.31 4.69
N ALA A 32 17.49 -15.38 5.31
CA ALA A 32 17.09 -13.97 5.43
C ALA A 32 16.83 -13.26 4.09
N ASP A 33 17.53 -13.68 3.02
CA ASP A 33 17.46 -13.05 1.70
C ASP A 33 16.73 -13.92 0.65
N ALA A 34 16.19 -15.06 1.07
CA ALA A 34 15.58 -16.05 0.17
C ALA A 34 14.05 -16.06 0.23
N TRP A 35 13.43 -15.10 0.91
CA TRP A 35 11.96 -14.95 0.91
C TRP A 35 11.55 -13.49 0.70
N ALA A 36 10.35 -13.31 0.13
CA ALA A 36 9.76 -11.99 -0.06
C ALA A 36 8.24 -12.04 0.16
N ILE A 37 7.70 -10.95 0.69
CA ILE A 37 6.27 -10.69 0.61
C ILE A 37 5.99 -9.98 -0.72
N GLY A 38 4.88 -10.32 -1.34
CA GLY A 38 4.45 -9.69 -2.57
C GLY A 38 3.02 -10.08 -2.90
N TYR A 39 2.67 -9.99 -4.17
CA TYR A 39 1.33 -10.21 -4.69
C TYR A 39 1.37 -11.21 -5.82
N VAL A 40 0.27 -11.93 -6.03
CA VAL A 40 0.08 -12.73 -7.25
C VAL A 40 -0.80 -11.93 -8.21
N LEU A 41 -0.19 -11.43 -9.27
CA LEU A 41 -0.81 -10.69 -10.36
C LEU A 41 -0.69 -11.51 -11.65
N ASP A 42 -1.81 -11.78 -12.32
CA ASP A 42 -1.85 -12.56 -13.56
C ASP A 42 -1.08 -13.89 -13.52
N GLY A 43 -1.08 -14.53 -12.35
CA GLY A 43 -0.38 -15.80 -12.11
C GLY A 43 1.10 -15.68 -11.79
N ALA A 44 1.69 -14.47 -11.87
CA ALA A 44 3.08 -14.18 -11.53
C ALA A 44 3.21 -13.59 -10.12
N PHE A 45 4.31 -13.88 -9.44
CA PHE A 45 4.68 -13.20 -8.21
C PHE A 45 5.31 -11.85 -8.53
N VAL A 46 4.81 -10.79 -7.88
CA VAL A 46 5.28 -9.42 -7.99
C VAL A 46 5.64 -8.92 -6.61
N ARG A 47 6.85 -8.38 -6.44
CA ARG A 47 7.31 -7.86 -5.13
C ARG A 47 6.55 -6.60 -4.74
N GLN A 48 6.60 -6.21 -3.46
CA GLN A 48 5.87 -5.03 -3.01
C GLN A 48 6.35 -3.73 -3.68
N GLU A 49 7.65 -3.64 -3.97
CA GLU A 49 8.26 -2.51 -4.65
C GLU A 49 7.76 -2.38 -6.09
N GLU A 50 7.62 -3.49 -6.80
CA GLU A 50 7.10 -3.53 -8.17
C GLU A 50 5.57 -3.28 -8.20
N ALA A 51 4.86 -3.75 -7.17
CA ALA A 51 3.44 -3.49 -6.99
C ALA A 51 3.14 -2.04 -6.63
N LEU A 52 4.07 -1.31 -6.01
CA LEU A 52 3.91 0.11 -5.67
C LEU A 52 3.59 0.92 -6.93
N GLU A 53 4.34 0.73 -8.01
CA GLU A 53 4.10 1.42 -9.28
C GLU A 53 2.90 0.81 -10.02
N SER A 54 2.94 -0.50 -10.27
CA SER A 54 1.97 -1.17 -11.16
C SER A 54 0.54 -1.24 -10.60
N VAL A 55 0.37 -1.16 -9.28
CA VAL A 55 -0.94 -1.24 -8.63
C VAL A 55 -1.26 0.03 -7.87
N TYR A 56 -0.48 0.36 -6.84
CA TYR A 56 -0.87 1.42 -5.90
C TYR A 56 -0.87 2.79 -6.57
N GLN A 57 0.23 3.14 -7.24
CA GLN A 57 0.34 4.39 -7.97
C GLN A 57 -0.70 4.49 -9.09
N ALA A 58 -0.81 3.47 -9.93
CA ALA A 58 -1.81 3.43 -11.00
C ALA A 58 -3.25 3.61 -10.46
N SER A 59 -3.55 3.04 -9.29
CA SER A 59 -4.86 3.20 -8.63
C SER A 59 -5.11 4.64 -8.17
N TYR A 60 -4.10 5.30 -7.57
CA TYR A 60 -4.22 6.71 -7.16
C TYR A 60 -4.26 7.66 -8.35
N GLU A 61 -3.50 7.40 -9.42
CA GLU A 61 -3.56 8.18 -10.66
C GLU A 61 -4.95 8.12 -11.28
N ALA A 62 -5.51 6.91 -11.43
CA ALA A 62 -6.86 6.74 -11.93
C ALA A 62 -7.91 7.44 -11.04
N HIS A 63 -7.75 7.39 -9.72
CA HIS A 63 -8.62 8.11 -8.80
C HIS A 63 -8.56 9.62 -9.02
N PHE A 64 -7.35 10.19 -9.11
CA PHE A 64 -7.18 11.64 -9.30
C PHE A 64 -7.63 12.12 -10.67
N ASP A 65 -7.52 11.30 -11.72
CA ASP A 65 -8.04 11.64 -13.04
C ASP A 65 -9.58 11.66 -13.05
N ALA A 66 -10.22 10.75 -12.31
CA ALA A 66 -11.67 10.72 -12.15
C ALA A 66 -12.19 11.78 -11.14
N HIS A 67 -11.35 12.21 -10.19
CA HIS A 67 -11.70 13.11 -9.09
C HIS A 67 -10.66 14.24 -8.95
N PRO A 68 -10.54 15.13 -9.95
CA PRO A 68 -9.53 16.21 -9.92
C PRO A 68 -9.69 17.16 -8.73
N GLN A 69 -10.90 17.29 -8.17
CA GLN A 69 -11.17 18.06 -6.96
C GLN A 69 -10.48 17.48 -5.72
N ASP A 70 -10.36 16.16 -5.60
CA ASP A 70 -9.68 15.51 -4.48
C ASP A 70 -8.18 15.81 -4.54
N LEU A 71 -7.61 15.80 -5.75
CA LEU A 71 -6.21 16.16 -6.00
C LEU A 71 -5.93 17.62 -5.66
N ALA A 72 -6.79 18.54 -6.12
CA ALA A 72 -6.66 19.96 -5.83
C ALA A 72 -6.76 20.25 -4.33
N GLU A 73 -7.75 19.65 -3.66
CA GLU A 73 -7.94 19.79 -2.21
C GLU A 73 -6.76 19.20 -1.42
N LEU A 74 -6.21 18.06 -1.86
CA LEU A 74 -5.02 17.45 -1.25
C LEU A 74 -3.82 18.40 -1.32
N CYS A 75 -3.53 18.95 -2.51
CA CYS A 75 -2.40 19.87 -2.71
C CYS A 75 -2.54 21.15 -1.87
N ALA A 76 -3.77 21.66 -1.76
CA ALA A 76 -4.07 22.89 -1.00
C ALA A 76 -4.10 22.70 0.51
N THR A 77 -4.49 21.52 0.98
CA THR A 77 -4.64 21.24 2.42
C THR A 77 -3.34 20.73 3.03
N ALA A 78 -2.73 19.73 2.38
CA ALA A 78 -1.61 19.01 2.97
C ALA A 78 -0.30 19.78 2.84
N LYS A 79 0.47 19.76 3.93
CA LYS A 79 1.92 19.98 3.94
C LYS A 79 2.66 18.65 3.91
N VAL A 80 2.13 17.66 4.62
CA VAL A 80 2.70 16.31 4.74
C VAL A 80 1.58 15.29 4.84
N LEU A 81 1.82 14.09 4.28
CA LEU A 81 0.92 12.97 4.38
C LEU A 81 1.42 11.96 5.42
N ARG A 82 0.49 11.31 6.10
CA ARG A 82 0.78 10.21 7.03
C ARG A 82 -0.14 9.04 6.77
N ASN A 83 0.32 7.84 7.08
CA ASN A 83 -0.51 6.65 7.11
C ASN A 83 -0.57 6.15 8.56
N PRO A 84 -1.55 6.60 9.36
CA PRO A 84 -1.57 6.28 10.79
C PRO A 84 -1.70 4.77 11.04
N HIS A 85 -2.30 4.02 10.12
CA HIS A 85 -2.34 2.57 10.21
C HIS A 85 -0.95 1.93 10.05
N ALA A 86 -0.20 2.33 9.02
CA ALA A 86 1.15 1.83 8.79
C ALA A 86 2.10 2.22 9.94
N GLU A 87 2.02 3.47 10.42
CA GLU A 87 2.79 3.94 11.58
C GLU A 87 2.48 3.12 12.83
N ALA A 88 1.20 2.95 13.18
CA ALA A 88 0.79 2.21 14.38
C ALA A 88 1.14 0.72 14.31
N THR A 89 1.09 0.12 13.12
CA THR A 89 1.37 -1.31 12.92
C THR A 89 2.83 -1.60 12.59
N THR A 90 3.66 -0.57 12.39
CA THR A 90 5.01 -0.69 11.78
C THR A 90 4.99 -1.43 10.44
N GLY A 91 3.86 -1.32 9.73
CA GLY A 91 3.65 -1.91 8.43
C GLY A 91 4.39 -1.14 7.34
N VAL A 92 4.54 -1.77 6.17
CA VAL A 92 5.02 -1.07 4.98
C VAL A 92 3.91 -0.14 4.51
N ASP A 93 4.20 1.16 4.44
CA ASP A 93 3.31 2.14 3.84
C ASP A 93 3.52 2.17 2.32
N LEU A 94 2.49 1.81 1.56
CA LEU A 94 2.50 1.86 0.10
C LEU A 94 1.60 3.00 -0.43
N GLN A 95 0.77 3.58 0.44
CA GLN A 95 -0.20 4.60 0.04
C GLN A 95 0.46 5.97 -0.08
N VAL A 96 1.18 6.41 0.95
CA VAL A 96 1.85 7.73 0.90
C VAL A 96 2.88 7.79 -0.23
N PRO A 97 3.78 6.79 -0.41
CA PRO A 97 4.72 6.83 -1.52
C PRO A 97 4.03 6.87 -2.89
N ALA A 98 2.95 6.11 -3.09
CA ALA A 98 2.19 6.10 -4.34
C ALA A 98 1.55 7.45 -4.65
N ILE A 99 0.95 8.11 -3.66
CA ILE A 99 0.37 9.46 -3.82
C ILE A 99 1.48 10.47 -4.14
N MET A 100 2.56 10.48 -3.38
CA MET A 100 3.66 11.43 -3.57
C MET A 100 4.31 11.29 -4.95
N GLU A 101 4.48 10.06 -5.43
CA GLU A 101 4.99 9.80 -6.78
C GLU A 101 4.01 10.27 -7.86
N SER A 102 2.70 10.07 -7.67
CA SER A 102 1.67 10.60 -8.59
C SER A 102 1.73 12.13 -8.69
N LEU A 103 1.87 12.84 -7.56
CA LEU A 103 2.05 14.30 -7.55
C LEU A 103 3.31 14.70 -8.31
N ARG A 104 4.44 14.03 -8.04
CA ARG A 104 5.72 14.31 -8.69
C ARG A 104 5.63 14.16 -10.21
N ARG A 105 5.01 13.10 -10.72
CA ARG A 105 4.85 12.88 -12.18
C ARG A 105 3.97 13.94 -12.84
N ARG A 106 3.02 14.52 -12.09
CA ARG A 106 2.16 15.62 -12.55
C ARG A 106 2.79 17.00 -12.40
N GLY A 107 4.02 17.09 -11.87
CA GLY A 107 4.67 18.37 -11.57
C GLY A 107 3.96 19.14 -10.45
N LEU A 108 3.23 18.44 -9.58
CA LEU A 108 2.50 19.01 -8.46
C LEU A 108 3.26 18.81 -7.15
N SER A 109 2.98 19.68 -6.19
CA SER A 109 3.53 19.61 -4.84
C SER A 109 2.48 19.99 -3.81
N LEU A 110 2.62 19.43 -2.61
CA LEU A 110 1.84 19.83 -1.44
C LEU A 110 2.24 21.24 -1.01
N HIS A 111 1.28 22.15 -0.92
CA HIS A 111 1.52 23.56 -0.58
C HIS A 111 0.60 24.08 0.54
N GLY A 112 -0.15 23.17 1.17
CA GLY A 112 -0.94 23.48 2.35
C GLY A 112 -0.10 23.55 3.62
N SER A 113 -0.80 23.59 4.76
CA SER A 113 -0.19 23.70 6.09
C SER A 113 -0.47 22.53 7.01
N GLU A 114 -1.35 21.60 6.61
CA GLU A 114 -1.89 20.57 7.50
C GLU A 114 -1.23 19.20 7.33
N VAL A 115 -1.43 18.35 8.34
CA VAL A 115 -1.04 16.94 8.29
C VAL A 115 -2.26 16.14 7.84
N VAL A 116 -2.20 15.59 6.63
CA VAL A 116 -3.32 14.80 6.08
C VAL A 116 -3.04 13.32 6.25
N ASP A 117 -3.87 12.65 7.04
CA ASP A 117 -3.85 11.20 7.18
C ASP A 117 -4.45 10.56 5.92
N ILE A 118 -3.86 9.46 5.46
CA ILE A 118 -4.39 8.60 4.39
C ILE A 118 -5.07 7.40 5.05
N GLY A 119 -6.39 7.33 4.94
CA GLY A 119 -7.21 6.38 5.68
C GLY A 119 -7.59 6.86 7.07
N THR A 120 -8.16 5.94 7.86
CA THR A 120 -8.54 6.20 9.24
C THR A 120 -7.89 5.18 10.18
N TRP A 121 -7.59 5.60 11.39
CA TRP A 121 -7.14 4.74 12.48
C TRP A 121 -8.08 4.89 13.66
N GLU A 122 -8.59 3.76 14.19
CA GLU A 122 -9.59 3.74 15.27
C GLU A 122 -10.83 4.62 14.97
N GLY A 123 -11.23 4.67 13.69
CA GLY A 123 -12.38 5.46 13.23
C GLY A 123 -12.10 6.96 13.10
N ARG A 124 -10.86 7.42 13.26
CA ARG A 124 -10.45 8.82 13.14
C ARG A 124 -9.59 9.02 11.89
N GLY A 125 -9.89 10.07 11.14
CA GLY A 125 -9.01 10.63 10.11
C GLY A 125 -8.86 12.12 10.35
N SER A 126 -7.79 12.74 9.83
CA SER A 126 -7.58 14.17 10.05
C SER A 126 -8.53 15.04 9.21
N HIS A 127 -8.95 14.57 8.02
CA HIS A 127 -9.86 15.29 7.12
C HIS A 127 -10.87 14.37 6.44
N ALA A 128 -11.87 14.96 5.79
CA ALA A 128 -12.75 14.22 4.88
C ALA A 128 -11.97 13.57 3.71
N LEU A 129 -10.89 14.23 3.25
CA LEU A 129 -9.91 13.67 2.31
C LEU A 129 -9.31 12.34 2.79
N SER A 130 -9.10 12.17 4.10
CA SER A 130 -8.52 10.95 4.66
C SER A 130 -9.35 9.71 4.35
N VAL A 131 -10.68 9.85 4.36
CA VAL A 131 -11.61 8.77 4.01
C VAL A 131 -11.64 8.53 2.51
N ARG A 132 -11.66 9.61 1.70
CA ARG A 132 -11.68 9.49 0.22
C ARG A 132 -10.42 8.85 -0.34
N LEU A 133 -9.26 9.17 0.23
CA LEU A 133 -7.96 8.62 -0.20
C LEU A 133 -7.57 7.32 0.51
N SER A 134 -8.45 6.80 1.36
CA SER A 134 -8.26 5.53 2.07
C SER A 134 -8.13 4.36 1.09
N PRO A 135 -7.27 3.37 1.35
CA PRO A 135 -7.26 2.12 0.57
C PRO A 135 -8.60 1.37 0.62
N LEU A 136 -9.47 1.68 1.59
CA LEU A 136 -10.85 1.19 1.65
C LEU A 136 -11.78 1.80 0.58
N THR A 137 -11.39 2.92 -0.02
CA THR A 137 -12.18 3.70 -0.98
C THR A 137 -11.56 3.66 -2.37
N ILE A 138 -10.23 3.72 -2.46
CA ILE A 138 -9.51 3.71 -3.74
C ILE A 138 -9.71 2.38 -4.47
N ALA A 139 -10.27 2.45 -5.67
CA ALA A 139 -10.41 1.31 -6.56
C ALA A 139 -9.05 0.77 -6.99
N CYS A 140 -8.90 -0.55 -7.04
CA CYS A 140 -7.68 -1.21 -7.47
C CYS A 140 -7.61 -1.22 -9.00
N SER A 141 -6.57 -0.60 -9.58
CA SER A 141 -6.33 -0.59 -11.03
C SER A 141 -6.05 -1.98 -11.60
N ALA A 142 -5.49 -2.88 -10.80
CA ALA A 142 -5.16 -4.24 -11.22
C ALA A 142 -6.34 -5.21 -11.17
N GLU A 143 -7.41 -4.88 -10.44
CA GLU A 143 -8.59 -5.74 -10.29
C GLU A 143 -9.88 -4.94 -10.15
N GLU A 144 -10.65 -4.91 -11.24
CA GLU A 144 -11.94 -4.24 -11.30
C GLU A 144 -12.91 -4.73 -10.20
N GLY A 145 -13.68 -3.81 -9.65
CA GLY A 145 -14.68 -4.08 -8.61
C GLY A 145 -14.09 -4.31 -7.21
N ARG A 146 -12.78 -4.15 -7.03
CA ARG A 146 -12.12 -4.22 -5.71
C ARG A 146 -11.49 -2.91 -5.33
N THR A 147 -11.40 -2.66 -4.03
CA THR A 147 -10.57 -1.58 -3.48
C THR A 147 -9.15 -2.07 -3.23
N LEU A 148 -8.20 -1.15 -3.08
CA LEU A 148 -6.81 -1.49 -2.73
C LEU A 148 -6.75 -2.35 -1.47
N GLU A 149 -7.57 -2.06 -0.45
CA GLU A 149 -7.65 -2.85 0.78
C GLU A 149 -8.01 -4.31 0.50
N GLN A 150 -9.07 -4.53 -0.28
CA GLN A 150 -9.55 -5.86 -0.62
C GLN A 150 -8.50 -6.60 -1.47
N PHE A 151 -7.89 -5.91 -2.43
CA PHE A 151 -6.83 -6.45 -3.26
C PHE A 151 -5.69 -7.03 -2.42
N TRP A 152 -5.08 -6.23 -1.53
CA TRP A 152 -3.89 -6.70 -0.81
C TRP A 152 -4.25 -7.77 0.24
N GLN A 153 -5.43 -7.71 0.86
CA GLN A 153 -5.87 -8.76 1.78
C GLN A 153 -5.99 -10.12 1.08
N ILE A 154 -6.40 -10.16 -0.20
CA ILE A 154 -6.62 -11.38 -0.97
C ILE A 154 -5.35 -11.85 -1.69
N ARG A 155 -4.58 -10.93 -2.27
CA ARG A 155 -3.46 -11.24 -3.17
C ARG A 155 -2.10 -11.33 -2.49
N LYS A 156 -1.97 -10.85 -1.24
CA LYS A 156 -0.69 -10.87 -0.55
C LYS A 156 -0.25 -12.29 -0.19
N VAL A 157 0.96 -12.64 -0.61
CA VAL A 157 1.57 -13.96 -0.44
C VAL A 157 2.97 -13.86 0.13
N LEU A 158 3.46 -14.97 0.67
CA LEU A 158 4.87 -15.22 0.94
C LEU A 158 5.42 -16.08 -0.20
N ALA A 159 6.51 -15.65 -0.81
CA ALA A 159 7.25 -16.43 -1.79
C ALA A 159 8.69 -16.64 -1.34
N VAL A 160 9.28 -17.73 -1.80
CA VAL A 160 10.66 -18.13 -1.54
C VAL A 160 11.40 -18.21 -2.87
N TRP A 161 12.63 -17.72 -2.90
CA TRP A 161 13.52 -17.88 -4.03
C TRP A 161 14.20 -19.24 -3.93
N GLU A 162 13.91 -20.13 -4.88
CA GLU A 162 14.54 -21.44 -4.96
C GLU A 162 15.65 -21.40 -6.04
N ASP A 163 16.85 -21.82 -5.64
CA ASP A 163 18.01 -22.02 -6.53
C ASP A 163 17.86 -23.29 -7.39
#